data_AF-A0A4P6H9F2-F1
#
_entry.id   AF-A0A4P6H9F2-F1
#
_cell.length_a   1.000
_cell.length_b   1.000
_cell.length_c   1.000
_cell.angle_alpha   90.00
_cell.angle_beta   90.00
_cell.angle_gamma   90.00
#
_symmetry.space_group_name_H-M   'P 1'
#
loop_
_entity.id
_entity.type
_entity.pdbx_description
1 polymer ?
#
loop_
_entity_poly.entity_id
_entity_poly.type
_entity_poly.pdbx_seq_one_letter_code
_entity_poly.pdbx_strand_id
1 'polypeptide(L)'
;MKSRYWKECSEISESAVKASEVGQQIPKMLMIGIVSSYEHHLARLIKRILLDNPSKLASSERQISVKEVFDLSDILNFKEMILEKEIDLAMRNSFEEQISWVEKAVGIKKEIKSEYGDWPKVVEIFERRNLFTHTNGVVNDRYLKKASKLKFSGHSKFSKGQELLANPKYFRSSLETILEFGVKLIQVIWRKVDKPSKIMQDDSLGDIAFEMIERGYYSLAIKILEFFFFLDGAKREERRLVCLVNLANAYKLIGDNNKARQLLDAEDFSVVSDVFRICVASVREEVGEVVRLLKKMGAECEFGERAYEEWPVFFHVRDDVAFQAAFAEVFKRDFVPAPKKRRGVVQSVAKGSEKKADSRNKNRLQGEPLIVVENRLDVVDAPGG
;
A
#
# COMPACT_ATOMS: atom_id res chain seq x y z
N MET A 1 -8.08 45.16 30.78
CA MET A 1 -6.86 44.69 30.09
C MET A 1 -6.83 43.17 30.16
N LYS A 2 -6.64 42.46 29.03
CA LYS A 2 -6.47 40.99 29.08
C LYS A 2 -5.14 40.67 29.77
N SER A 3 -5.14 39.72 30.71
CA SER A 3 -3.94 39.38 31.49
C SER A 3 -2.84 38.82 30.59
N ARG A 4 -1.58 38.95 31.02
CA ARG A 4 -0.42 38.36 30.33
C ARG A 4 -0.58 36.85 30.14
N TYR A 5 -1.12 36.17 31.15
CA TYR A 5 -1.42 34.74 31.11
C TYR A 5 -2.46 34.36 30.04
N TRP A 6 -3.51 35.18 29.86
CA TRP A 6 -4.49 34.98 28.80
C TRP A 6 -3.87 35.09 27.40
N LYS A 7 -2.94 36.03 27.19
CA LYS A 7 -2.24 36.18 25.91
C LYS A 7 -1.37 34.95 25.60
N GLU A 8 -0.58 34.50 26.58
CA GLU A 8 0.27 33.31 26.45
C GLU A 8 -0.57 32.05 26.16
N CYS A 9 -1.69 31.83 26.86
CA CYS A 9 -2.59 30.71 26.57
C CYS A 9 -3.29 30.83 25.19
N SER A 10 -3.66 32.03 24.76
CA SER A 10 -4.26 32.27 23.44
C SER A 10 -3.27 31.98 22.31
N GLU A 11 -2.01 32.39 22.46
CA GLU A 11 -0.93 32.10 21.50
C GLU A 11 -0.63 30.60 21.42
N ILE A 12 -0.61 29.90 22.56
CA ILE A 12 -0.47 28.44 22.62
C ILE A 12 -1.65 27.76 21.92
N SER A 13 -2.89 28.21 22.16
CA SER A 13 -4.10 27.67 21.53
C SER A 13 -4.09 27.91 20.01
N GLU A 14 -3.75 29.11 19.56
CA GLU A 14 -3.62 29.42 18.12
C GLU A 14 -2.50 28.61 17.46
N SER A 15 -1.35 28.46 18.12
CA SER A 15 -0.25 27.61 17.65
C SER A 15 -0.68 26.14 17.54
N ALA A 16 -1.46 25.63 18.50
CA ALA A 16 -2.01 24.29 18.47
C ALA A 16 -3.04 24.08 17.36
N VAL A 17 -3.89 25.09 17.08
CA VAL A 17 -4.85 25.09 15.97
C VAL A 17 -4.11 25.10 14.63
N LYS A 18 -3.14 26.01 14.43
CA LYS A 18 -2.30 26.07 13.22
C LYS A 18 -1.56 24.75 13.01
N ALA A 19 -0.98 24.17 14.07
CA ALA A 19 -0.34 22.86 14.01
C ALA A 19 -1.33 21.71 13.72
N SER A 20 -2.61 21.85 14.07
CA SER A 20 -3.68 20.91 13.73
C SER A 20 -4.06 21.02 12.24
N GLU A 21 -4.17 22.23 11.72
CA GLU A 21 -4.46 22.51 10.30
C GLU A 21 -3.31 22.01 9.41
N VAL A 22 -2.06 22.33 9.75
CA VAL A 22 -0.87 21.80 9.06
C VAL A 22 -0.86 20.27 9.08
N GLY A 23 -1.21 19.66 10.21
CA GLY A 23 -1.29 18.20 10.35
C GLY A 23 -2.36 17.54 9.47
N GLN A 24 -3.42 18.27 9.09
CA GLN A 24 -4.45 17.80 8.17
C GLN A 24 -4.08 18.01 6.70
N GLN A 25 -3.26 19.03 6.40
CA GLN A 25 -2.84 19.37 5.04
C GLN A 25 -1.72 18.46 4.52
N ILE A 26 -0.77 18.06 5.37
CA ILE A 26 0.33 17.17 4.98
C ILE A 26 -0.17 15.88 4.31
N PRO A 27 -1.12 15.12 4.89
CA PRO A 27 -1.64 13.92 4.22
C PRO A 27 -2.35 14.20 2.89
N LYS A 28 -3.03 15.35 2.73
CA LYS A 28 -3.62 15.74 1.45
C LYS A 28 -2.54 15.96 0.39
N MET A 29 -1.48 16.68 0.73
CA MET A 29 -0.34 16.91 -0.15
C MET A 29 0.37 15.60 -0.53
N LEU A 30 0.55 14.69 0.43
CA LEU A 30 1.12 13.37 0.16
C LEU A 30 0.21 12.53 -0.76
N MET A 31 -1.12 12.57 -0.57
CA MET A 31 -2.07 11.91 -1.48
C MET A 31 -1.96 12.46 -2.91
N ILE A 32 -1.86 13.79 -3.06
CA ILE A 32 -1.63 14.43 -4.36
C ILE A 32 -0.34 13.90 -4.96
N GLY A 33 0.77 13.92 -4.21
CA GLY A 33 2.07 13.43 -4.67
C GLY A 33 2.08 11.95 -5.08
N ILE A 34 1.42 11.08 -4.32
CA ILE A 34 1.34 9.63 -4.63
C ILE A 34 0.57 9.41 -5.94
N VAL A 35 -0.59 10.05 -6.11
CA VAL A 35 -1.38 9.91 -7.34
C VAL A 35 -0.65 10.53 -8.53
N SER A 36 -0.02 11.69 -8.36
CA SER A 36 0.80 12.30 -9.42
C SER A 36 2.00 11.43 -9.80
N SER A 37 2.63 10.77 -8.83
CA SER A 37 3.68 9.79 -9.09
C SER A 37 3.13 8.62 -9.89
N TYR A 38 1.97 8.07 -9.51
CA TYR A 38 1.30 7.02 -10.27
C TYR A 38 1.01 7.46 -11.71
N GLU A 39 0.44 8.65 -11.92
CA GLU A 39 0.11 9.17 -13.25
C GLU A 39 1.36 9.32 -14.12
N HIS A 40 2.47 9.75 -13.53
CA HIS A 40 3.76 9.78 -14.24
C HIS A 40 4.21 8.37 -14.67
N HIS A 41 4.06 7.36 -13.81
CA HIS A 41 4.40 5.97 -14.16
C HIS A 41 3.46 5.42 -15.24
N LEU A 42 2.17 5.76 -15.18
CA LEU A 42 1.20 5.39 -16.22
C LEU A 42 1.57 6.04 -17.57
N ALA A 43 1.94 7.32 -17.58
CA ALA A 43 2.41 8.00 -18.79
C ALA A 43 3.65 7.31 -19.39
N ARG A 44 4.61 6.91 -18.54
CA ARG A 44 5.79 6.13 -18.99
C ARG A 44 5.41 4.76 -19.55
N LEU A 45 4.41 4.11 -18.97
CA LEU A 45 3.89 2.83 -19.46
C LEU A 45 3.19 2.99 -20.82
N ILE A 46 2.36 4.03 -20.97
CA ILE A 46 1.73 4.41 -22.24
C ILE A 46 2.81 4.67 -23.30
N LYS A 47 3.84 5.45 -22.97
CA LYS A 47 4.98 5.69 -23.87
C LYS A 47 5.60 4.39 -24.34
N ARG A 48 5.86 3.45 -23.42
CA ARG A 48 6.43 2.14 -23.77
C ARG A 48 5.51 1.34 -24.71
N ILE A 49 4.21 1.30 -24.43
CA ILE A 49 3.22 0.62 -25.29
C ILE A 49 3.24 1.18 -26.72
N LEU A 50 3.31 2.51 -26.86
CA LEU A 50 3.32 3.19 -28.17
C LEU A 50 4.63 2.95 -28.93
N LEU A 51 5.77 2.91 -28.23
CA LEU A 51 7.07 2.57 -28.83
C LEU A 51 7.08 1.14 -29.36
N ASP A 52 6.50 0.20 -28.62
CA ASP A 52 6.41 -1.21 -29.03
C ASP A 52 5.31 -1.43 -30.10
N ASN A 53 4.35 -0.51 -30.25
CA ASN A 53 3.27 -0.58 -31.24
C ASN A 53 3.03 0.75 -31.99
N PRO A 54 3.96 1.20 -32.85
CA PRO A 54 3.85 2.50 -33.53
C PRO A 54 2.61 2.64 -34.42
N SER A 55 2.05 1.53 -34.91
CA SER A 55 0.81 1.51 -35.69
C SER A 55 -0.40 2.08 -34.95
N LYS A 56 -0.37 2.12 -33.61
CA LYS A 56 -1.41 2.79 -32.80
C LYS A 56 -1.40 4.30 -32.97
N LEU A 57 -0.25 4.91 -33.24
CA LEU A 57 -0.15 6.34 -33.54
C LEU A 57 -0.84 6.69 -34.86
N ALA A 58 -0.80 5.77 -35.84
CA ALA A 58 -1.38 5.97 -37.17
C ALA A 58 -2.92 6.00 -37.17
N SER A 59 -3.57 5.53 -36.11
CA SER A 59 -5.02 5.63 -35.93
C SER A 59 -5.49 6.99 -35.41
N SER A 60 -4.55 7.88 -35.06
CA SER A 60 -4.87 9.24 -34.66
C SER A 60 -4.99 10.11 -35.92
N GLU A 61 -6.22 10.49 -36.29
CA GLU A 61 -6.50 11.48 -37.33
C GLU A 61 -6.00 12.87 -36.86
N ARG A 62 -4.68 13.07 -36.81
CA ARG A 62 -4.09 14.28 -36.24
C ARG A 62 -3.68 15.25 -37.32
N GLN A 63 -4.12 16.48 -37.14
CA GLN A 63 -3.62 17.63 -37.88
C GLN A 63 -2.35 18.13 -37.18
N ILE A 64 -1.23 18.11 -37.90
CA ILE A 64 0.02 18.74 -37.47
C ILE A 64 0.17 20.00 -38.31
N SER A 65 0.47 21.14 -37.67
CA SER A 65 0.67 22.37 -38.41
C SER A 65 2.00 22.33 -39.18
N VAL A 66 2.02 22.93 -40.36
CA VAL A 66 3.24 23.02 -41.18
C VAL A 66 4.38 23.68 -40.40
N LYS A 67 4.07 24.71 -39.61
CA LYS A 67 5.05 25.40 -38.75
C LYS A 67 5.75 24.44 -37.78
N GLU A 68 4.99 23.59 -37.09
CA GLU A 68 5.56 22.60 -36.16
C GLU A 68 6.51 21.62 -36.87
N VAL A 69 6.26 21.29 -38.14
CA VAL A 69 7.16 20.42 -38.92
C VAL A 69 8.46 21.14 -39.27
N PHE A 70 8.39 22.42 -39.65
CA PHE A 70 9.58 23.22 -39.99
C PHE A 70 10.43 23.60 -38.77
N ASP A 71 9.83 23.70 -37.59
CA ASP A 71 10.54 24.00 -36.34
C ASP A 71 11.33 22.77 -35.80
N LEU A 72 11.13 21.57 -36.37
CA LEU A 72 11.79 20.34 -35.94
C LEU A 72 13.09 20.08 -36.71
N SER A 73 14.14 19.69 -35.98
CA SER A 73 15.47 19.45 -36.54
C SER A 73 15.57 18.17 -37.36
N ASP A 74 14.81 17.13 -36.99
CA ASP A 74 14.85 15.83 -37.62
C ASP A 74 13.56 15.01 -37.40
N ILE A 75 13.49 13.86 -38.07
CA ILE A 75 12.37 12.91 -37.99
C ILE A 75 12.23 12.24 -36.62
N LEU A 76 13.30 12.17 -35.83
CA LEU A 76 13.27 11.57 -34.48
C LEU A 76 12.55 12.53 -33.52
N ASN A 77 12.87 13.81 -33.57
CA ASN A 77 12.18 14.87 -32.81
C ASN A 77 10.71 14.94 -33.20
N PHE A 78 10.37 14.73 -34.47
CA PHE A 78 8.98 14.63 -34.91
C PHE A 78 8.24 13.44 -34.29
N LYS A 79 8.87 12.26 -34.26
CA LYS A 79 8.29 11.06 -33.62
C LYS A 79 8.06 11.27 -32.12
N GLU A 80 9.04 11.87 -31.44
CA GLU A 80 8.94 12.16 -30.01
C GLU A 80 7.82 13.16 -29.71
N MET A 81 7.70 14.24 -30.50
CA MET A 81 6.60 15.20 -30.38
C MET A 81 5.23 14.54 -30.54
N ILE A 82 5.07 13.63 -31.51
CA ILE A 82 3.81 12.91 -31.71
C ILE A 82 3.48 12.02 -30.50
N LEU A 83 4.48 11.30 -30.00
CA LEU A 83 4.35 10.45 -28.82
C LEU A 83 3.91 11.26 -27.59
N GLU A 84 4.58 12.38 -27.31
CA GLU A 84 4.25 13.27 -26.19
C GLU A 84 2.82 13.81 -26.31
N LYS A 85 2.41 14.28 -27.49
CA LYS A 85 1.03 14.73 -27.72
C LYS A 85 0.00 13.62 -27.49
N GLU A 86 0.32 12.36 -27.83
CA GLU A 86 -0.57 11.21 -27.56
C GLU A 86 -0.67 10.90 -26.07
N ILE A 87 0.46 10.87 -25.38
CA ILE A 87 0.52 10.65 -23.94
C ILE A 87 -0.27 11.75 -23.21
N ASP A 88 -0.06 13.02 -23.55
CA ASP A 88 -0.77 14.15 -22.93
C ASP A 88 -2.28 14.06 -23.11
N LEU A 89 -2.74 13.70 -24.32
CA LEU A 89 -4.16 13.55 -24.61
C LEU A 89 -4.76 12.36 -23.85
N ALA A 90 -4.06 11.23 -23.78
CA ALA A 90 -4.50 10.08 -22.99
C ALA A 90 -4.59 10.43 -21.49
N MET A 91 -3.59 11.13 -20.95
CA MET A 91 -3.48 11.48 -19.54
C MET A 91 -4.44 12.59 -19.09
N ARG A 92 -4.97 13.43 -19.98
CA ARG A 92 -6.01 14.43 -19.65
C ARG A 92 -7.36 13.82 -19.30
N ASN A 93 -7.61 12.58 -19.72
CA ASN A 93 -8.86 11.90 -19.45
C ASN A 93 -8.99 11.50 -17.98
N SER A 94 -10.20 11.07 -17.58
CA SER A 94 -10.39 10.48 -16.25
C SER A 94 -9.59 9.19 -16.09
N PHE A 95 -9.29 8.80 -14.85
CA PHE A 95 -8.58 7.56 -14.55
C PHE A 95 -9.21 6.33 -15.24
N GLU A 96 -10.54 6.23 -15.25
CA GLU A 96 -11.24 5.11 -15.90
C GLU A 96 -10.99 5.09 -17.42
N GLU A 97 -11.00 6.26 -18.06
CA GLU A 97 -10.72 6.41 -19.49
C GLU A 97 -9.25 6.15 -19.82
N GLN A 98 -8.32 6.56 -18.94
CA GLN A 98 -6.90 6.24 -19.07
C GLN A 98 -6.69 4.71 -19.06
N ILE A 99 -7.32 3.98 -18.13
CA ILE A 99 -7.24 2.52 -18.09
C ILE A 99 -7.89 1.90 -19.34
N SER A 100 -9.05 2.40 -19.78
CA SER A 100 -9.70 1.93 -21.01
C SER A 100 -8.84 2.16 -22.26
N TRP A 101 -8.14 3.29 -22.33
CA TRP A 101 -7.19 3.57 -23.41
C TRP A 101 -6.09 2.51 -23.43
N VAL A 102 -5.50 2.19 -22.27
CA VAL A 102 -4.44 1.18 -22.16
C VAL A 102 -4.94 -0.21 -22.57
N GLU A 103 -6.12 -0.61 -22.10
CA GLU A 103 -6.75 -1.89 -22.48
C GLU A 103 -6.89 -2.05 -23.99
N LYS A 104 -7.40 -1.01 -24.66
CA LYS A 104 -7.57 -0.96 -26.12
C LYS A 104 -6.22 -0.97 -26.85
N ALA A 105 -5.24 -0.24 -26.33
CA ALA A 105 -3.91 -0.14 -26.92
C ALA A 105 -3.21 -1.52 -26.95
N VAL A 106 -3.31 -2.30 -25.88
CA VAL A 106 -2.66 -3.62 -25.78
C VAL A 106 -3.58 -4.80 -26.13
N GLY A 107 -4.85 -4.57 -26.43
CA GLY A 107 -5.82 -5.59 -26.82
C GLY A 107 -6.22 -6.53 -25.67
N ILE A 108 -6.43 -5.98 -24.47
CA ILE A 108 -7.00 -6.69 -23.33
C ILE A 108 -8.50 -6.92 -23.59
N LYS A 109 -8.96 -8.17 -23.52
CA LYS A 109 -10.36 -8.55 -23.81
C LYS A 109 -11.27 -8.49 -22.58
N LYS A 110 -10.75 -8.87 -21.42
CA LYS A 110 -11.47 -8.80 -20.14
C LYS A 110 -11.15 -7.46 -19.49
N GLU A 111 -12.17 -6.63 -19.29
CA GLU A 111 -11.97 -5.29 -18.73
C GLU A 111 -11.36 -5.38 -17.32
N ILE A 112 -10.27 -4.65 -17.08
CA ILE A 112 -9.57 -4.58 -15.79
C ILE A 112 -10.53 -4.14 -14.69
N LYS A 113 -11.45 -3.22 -15.00
CA LYS A 113 -12.47 -2.75 -14.04
C LYS A 113 -13.40 -3.85 -13.54
N SER A 114 -13.67 -4.89 -14.34
CA SER A 114 -14.53 -6.01 -13.92
C SER A 114 -13.77 -7.09 -13.15
N GLU A 115 -12.47 -7.23 -13.42
CA GLU A 115 -11.62 -8.23 -12.77
C GLU A 115 -11.00 -7.70 -11.46
N TYR A 116 -10.86 -6.38 -11.30
CA TYR A 116 -10.29 -5.78 -10.09
C TYR A 116 -11.38 -5.48 -9.05
N GLY A 117 -11.53 -6.37 -8.06
CA GLY A 117 -12.59 -6.26 -7.03
C GLY A 117 -12.60 -4.94 -6.24
N ASP A 118 -11.44 -4.29 -6.07
CA ASP A 118 -11.30 -3.00 -5.40
C ASP A 118 -11.45 -1.80 -6.39
N TRP A 119 -12.05 -1.99 -7.57
CA TRP A 119 -12.21 -0.94 -8.60
C TRP A 119 -12.85 0.35 -8.09
N PRO A 120 -14.00 0.34 -7.38
CA PRO A 120 -14.58 1.57 -6.84
C PRO A 120 -13.63 2.33 -5.92
N LYS A 121 -12.80 1.59 -5.17
CA LYS A 121 -11.85 2.17 -4.21
C LYS A 121 -10.70 2.87 -4.91
N VAL A 122 -10.12 2.26 -5.95
CA VAL A 122 -9.06 2.94 -6.72
C VAL A 122 -9.61 4.17 -7.43
N VAL A 123 -10.78 4.09 -8.08
CA VAL A 123 -11.39 5.26 -8.74
C VAL A 123 -11.65 6.40 -7.74
N GLU A 124 -12.17 6.07 -6.55
CA GLU A 124 -12.44 7.05 -5.51
C GLU A 124 -11.18 7.80 -5.06
N ILE A 125 -10.02 7.13 -5.01
CA ILE A 125 -8.75 7.78 -4.63
C ILE A 125 -8.36 8.87 -5.63
N PHE A 126 -8.51 8.64 -6.92
CA PHE A 126 -8.24 9.65 -7.95
C PHE A 126 -9.24 10.81 -7.88
N GLU A 127 -10.53 10.51 -7.67
CA GLU A 127 -11.55 11.54 -7.51
C GLU A 127 -11.32 12.37 -6.23
N ARG A 128 -10.92 11.74 -5.12
CA ARG A 128 -10.60 12.45 -3.89
C ARG A 128 -9.34 13.30 -4.04
N ARG A 129 -8.33 12.82 -4.78
CA ARG A 129 -7.17 13.65 -5.14
C ARG A 129 -7.59 14.89 -5.90
N ASN A 130 -8.49 14.76 -6.89
CA ASN A 130 -8.99 15.92 -7.63
C ASN A 130 -9.66 16.94 -6.68
N LEU A 131 -10.41 16.47 -5.68
CA LEU A 131 -10.94 17.36 -4.66
C LEU A 131 -9.83 18.06 -3.86
N PHE A 132 -8.79 17.33 -3.42
CA PHE A 132 -7.66 17.92 -2.71
C PHE A 132 -6.94 19.00 -3.53
N THR A 133 -6.73 18.76 -4.83
CA THR A 133 -6.03 19.71 -5.71
C THR A 133 -6.87 20.95 -6.02
N HIS A 134 -8.16 20.79 -6.34
CA HIS A 134 -8.96 21.88 -6.93
C HIS A 134 -9.91 22.56 -5.95
N THR A 135 -10.25 21.88 -4.85
CA THR A 135 -11.27 22.33 -3.90
C THR A 135 -10.83 22.15 -2.45
N ASN A 136 -9.55 21.88 -2.20
CA ASN A 136 -9.00 21.59 -0.88
C ASN A 136 -9.76 20.47 -0.11
N GLY A 137 -10.37 19.53 -0.85
CA GLY A 137 -11.15 18.43 -0.29
C GLY A 137 -12.65 18.68 -0.17
N VAL A 138 -13.18 19.82 -0.63
CA VAL A 138 -14.62 20.13 -0.56
C VAL A 138 -15.42 19.35 -1.61
N VAL A 139 -16.40 18.57 -1.16
CA VAL A 139 -17.24 17.72 -2.01
C VAL A 139 -18.15 18.54 -2.93
N ASN A 140 -18.13 18.21 -4.22
CA ASN A 140 -18.96 18.81 -5.26
C ASN A 140 -19.95 17.79 -5.88
N ASP A 141 -20.87 18.26 -6.73
CA ASP A 141 -21.88 17.41 -7.36
C ASP A 141 -21.28 16.32 -8.25
N ARG A 142 -20.13 16.59 -8.89
CA ARG A 142 -19.42 15.61 -9.72
C ARG A 142 -18.95 14.42 -8.88
N TYR A 143 -18.35 14.69 -7.72
CA TYR A 143 -17.91 13.63 -6.81
C TYR A 143 -19.09 12.81 -6.28
N LEU A 144 -20.18 13.46 -5.87
CA LEU A 144 -21.39 12.76 -5.36
C LEU A 144 -22.03 11.85 -6.41
N LYS A 145 -22.16 12.34 -7.65
CA LYS A 145 -22.67 11.54 -8.78
C LYS A 145 -21.84 10.28 -8.97
N LYS A 146 -20.51 10.41 -8.93
CA LYS A 146 -19.59 9.29 -9.13
C LYS A 146 -19.59 8.33 -7.94
N ALA A 147 -19.64 8.86 -6.71
CA ALA A 147 -19.73 8.08 -5.49
C ALA A 147 -21.00 7.24 -5.42
N SER A 148 -22.14 7.78 -5.86
CA SER A 148 -23.39 7.03 -5.97
C SER A 148 -23.33 5.99 -7.08
N LYS A 149 -22.83 6.34 -8.26
CA LYS A 149 -22.76 5.44 -9.43
C LYS A 149 -21.90 4.21 -9.15
N LEU A 150 -20.73 4.40 -8.55
CA LEU A 150 -19.74 3.34 -8.29
C LEU A 150 -19.85 2.77 -6.87
N LYS A 151 -20.81 3.23 -6.05
CA LYS A 151 -21.03 2.80 -4.66
C LYS A 151 -19.75 2.86 -3.83
N PHE A 152 -19.11 4.03 -3.79
CA PHE A 152 -17.94 4.24 -2.94
C PHE A 152 -18.25 3.86 -1.48
N SER A 153 -17.23 3.37 -0.75
CA SER A 153 -17.40 3.00 0.65
C SER A 153 -17.84 4.22 1.47
N GLY A 154 -19.02 4.13 2.09
CA GLY A 154 -19.62 5.22 2.85
C GLY A 154 -20.23 6.33 2.00
N HIS A 155 -20.53 6.10 0.72
CA HIS A 155 -21.12 7.09 -0.20
C HIS A 155 -22.37 7.80 0.37
N SER A 156 -23.18 7.10 1.17
CA SER A 156 -24.37 7.67 1.83
C SER A 156 -24.06 8.73 2.89
N LYS A 157 -22.81 8.82 3.34
CA LYS A 157 -22.34 9.80 4.34
C LYS A 157 -21.76 11.07 3.72
N PHE A 158 -21.62 11.13 2.39
CA PHE A 158 -21.07 12.29 1.72
C PHE A 158 -22.15 13.33 1.43
N SER A 159 -21.91 14.58 1.78
CA SER A 159 -22.78 15.71 1.46
C SER A 159 -22.04 16.79 0.70
N LYS A 160 -22.75 17.54 -0.17
CA LYS A 160 -22.19 18.67 -0.89
C LYS A 160 -21.64 19.72 0.09
N GLY A 161 -20.48 20.28 -0.18
CA GLY A 161 -19.83 21.26 0.68
C GLY A 161 -19.08 20.66 1.89
N GLN A 162 -19.21 19.36 2.13
CA GLN A 162 -18.42 18.68 3.16
C GLN A 162 -16.93 18.68 2.79
N GLU A 163 -16.06 18.97 3.74
CA GLU A 163 -14.63 18.78 3.57
C GLU A 163 -14.22 17.33 3.87
N LEU A 164 -13.56 16.69 2.92
CA LEU A 164 -12.91 15.39 3.13
C LEU A 164 -11.44 15.58 3.52
N LEU A 165 -11.00 14.74 4.45
CA LEU A 165 -9.61 14.69 4.92
C LEU A 165 -8.95 13.37 4.49
N ALA A 166 -7.63 13.40 4.31
CA ALA A 166 -6.80 12.21 4.14
C ALA A 166 -6.31 11.72 5.52
N ASN A 167 -7.24 11.28 6.37
CA ASN A 167 -6.86 10.76 7.70
C ASN A 167 -5.89 9.56 7.57
N PRO A 168 -5.10 9.22 8.61
CA PRO A 168 -4.05 8.20 8.51
C PRO A 168 -4.53 6.84 8.03
N LYS A 169 -5.74 6.43 8.44
CA LYS A 169 -6.36 5.17 8.03
C LYS A 169 -6.67 5.18 6.54
N TYR A 170 -7.30 6.25 6.06
CA TYR A 170 -7.57 6.46 4.64
C TYR A 170 -6.27 6.51 3.84
N PHE A 171 -5.30 7.34 4.24
CA PHE A 171 -4.01 7.47 3.58
C PHE A 171 -3.28 6.14 3.41
N ARG A 172 -3.12 5.36 4.50
CA ARG A 172 -2.49 4.03 4.44
C ARG A 172 -3.23 3.12 3.48
N SER A 173 -4.55 3.06 3.60
CA SER A 173 -5.37 2.22 2.74
C SER A 173 -5.31 2.64 1.26
N SER A 174 -5.19 3.93 0.98
CA SER A 174 -5.08 4.43 -0.39
C SER A 174 -3.72 4.10 -0.99
N LEU A 175 -2.64 4.24 -0.21
CA LEU A 175 -1.30 3.86 -0.64
C LEU A 175 -1.22 2.38 -0.98
N GLU A 176 -1.73 1.50 -0.10
CA GLU A 176 -1.76 0.06 -0.35
C GLU A 176 -2.56 -0.28 -1.61
N THR A 177 -3.72 0.35 -1.82
CA THR A 177 -4.55 0.14 -3.02
C THR A 177 -3.89 0.66 -4.30
N ILE A 178 -3.25 1.83 -4.29
CA ILE A 178 -2.53 2.36 -5.46
C ILE A 178 -1.35 1.46 -5.83
N LEU A 179 -0.57 1.03 -4.83
CA LEU A 179 0.58 0.14 -5.06
C LEU A 179 0.13 -1.21 -5.61
N GLU A 180 -0.90 -1.81 -5.01
CA GLU A 180 -1.48 -3.06 -5.49
C GLU A 180 -1.95 -2.93 -6.95
N PHE A 181 -2.76 -1.92 -7.24
CA PHE A 181 -3.30 -1.71 -8.58
C PHE A 181 -2.19 -1.47 -9.60
N GLY A 182 -1.21 -0.61 -9.27
CA GLY A 182 -0.08 -0.31 -10.15
C GLY A 182 0.76 -1.54 -10.49
N VAL A 183 1.12 -2.36 -9.49
CA VAL A 183 1.89 -3.60 -9.70
C VAL A 183 1.10 -4.58 -10.58
N LYS A 184 -0.19 -4.79 -10.30
CA LYS A 184 -1.05 -5.67 -11.09
C LYS A 184 -1.20 -5.16 -12.53
N LEU A 185 -1.45 -3.87 -12.72
CA LEU A 185 -1.61 -3.25 -14.03
C LEU A 185 -0.35 -3.44 -14.89
N ILE A 186 0.83 -3.14 -14.33
CA ILE A 186 2.13 -3.33 -15.00
C ILE A 186 2.29 -4.79 -15.42
N GLN A 187 2.00 -5.75 -14.53
CA GLN A 187 2.14 -7.18 -14.84
C GLN A 187 1.16 -7.67 -15.91
N VAL A 188 -0.10 -7.22 -15.87
CA VAL A 188 -1.10 -7.54 -16.92
C VAL A 188 -0.62 -7.03 -18.28
N ILE A 189 -0.14 -5.78 -18.32
CA ILE A 189 0.34 -5.17 -19.56
C ILE A 189 1.61 -5.84 -20.05
N TRP A 190 2.61 -6.02 -19.18
CA TRP A 190 3.91 -6.60 -19.54
C TRP A 190 3.75 -8.00 -20.14
N ARG A 191 2.95 -8.87 -19.48
CA ARG A 191 2.65 -10.22 -19.97
C ARG A 191 1.88 -10.22 -21.30
N LYS A 192 1.11 -9.16 -21.56
CA LYS A 192 0.35 -9.01 -22.80
C LYS A 192 1.24 -8.60 -23.97
N VAL A 193 2.15 -7.65 -23.74
CA VAL A 193 2.99 -7.06 -24.80
C VAL A 193 4.27 -7.86 -25.05
N ASP A 194 4.81 -8.54 -24.02
CA ASP A 194 6.10 -9.24 -24.08
C ASP A 194 5.95 -10.68 -23.56
N LYS A 195 5.30 -11.53 -24.37
CA LYS A 195 5.01 -12.93 -24.00
C LYS A 195 6.24 -13.81 -23.75
N PRO A 196 7.41 -13.63 -24.42
CA PRO A 196 8.58 -14.46 -24.17
C PRO A 196 9.20 -14.29 -22.78
N SER A 197 9.04 -13.13 -22.14
CA SER A 197 9.72 -12.78 -20.88
C SER A 197 9.06 -13.31 -19.60
N LYS A 198 8.32 -14.43 -19.66
CA LYS A 198 7.54 -14.96 -18.51
C LYS A 198 8.37 -15.17 -17.24
N ILE A 199 9.58 -15.70 -17.38
CA ILE A 199 10.47 -15.94 -16.24
C ILE A 199 10.80 -14.63 -15.53
N MET A 200 11.20 -13.60 -16.29
CA MET A 200 11.50 -12.28 -15.73
C MET A 200 10.27 -11.60 -15.12
N GLN A 201 9.08 -11.85 -15.67
CA GLN A 201 7.82 -11.33 -15.15
C GLN A 201 7.44 -11.98 -13.81
N ASP A 202 7.64 -13.29 -13.69
CA ASP A 202 7.43 -14.07 -12.47
C ASP A 202 8.46 -13.71 -11.38
N ASP A 203 9.72 -13.54 -11.77
CA ASP A 203 10.80 -13.09 -10.90
C ASP A 203 10.54 -11.65 -10.43
N SER A 204 10.22 -10.72 -11.32
CA SER A 204 9.87 -9.35 -10.90
C SER A 204 8.69 -9.31 -9.92
N LEU A 205 7.63 -10.10 -10.15
CA LEU A 205 6.43 -10.05 -9.31
C LEU A 205 6.67 -10.58 -7.90
N GLY A 206 7.32 -11.74 -7.77
CA GLY A 206 7.62 -12.28 -6.44
C GLY A 206 8.69 -11.48 -5.68
N ASP A 207 9.58 -10.75 -6.36
CA ASP A 207 10.62 -9.94 -5.71
C ASP A 207 9.99 -8.71 -5.08
N ILE A 208 9.05 -8.08 -5.80
CA ILE A 208 8.19 -7.03 -5.24
C ILE A 208 7.43 -7.58 -4.03
N ALA A 209 6.85 -8.78 -4.11
CA ALA A 209 6.13 -9.36 -2.97
C ALA A 209 7.04 -9.59 -1.77
N PHE A 210 8.25 -10.14 -1.97
CA PHE A 210 9.22 -10.35 -0.92
C PHE A 210 9.63 -9.03 -0.26
N GLU A 211 9.89 -7.99 -1.06
CA GLU A 211 10.17 -6.64 -0.57
C GLU A 211 9.01 -6.09 0.29
N MET A 212 7.75 -6.34 -0.10
CA MET A 212 6.59 -5.96 0.71
C MET A 212 6.57 -6.69 2.06
N ILE A 213 6.95 -7.97 2.11
CA ILE A 213 7.08 -8.72 3.36
C ILE A 213 8.20 -8.11 4.21
N GLU A 214 9.38 -7.91 3.64
CA GLU A 214 10.50 -7.30 4.36
C GLU A 214 10.13 -5.96 4.99
N ARG A 215 9.39 -5.10 4.27
CA ARG A 215 8.95 -3.77 4.73
C ARG A 215 7.75 -3.80 5.69
N GLY A 216 7.19 -4.97 6.01
CA GLY A 216 6.05 -5.11 6.91
C GLY A 216 4.68 -4.80 6.29
N TYR A 217 4.58 -4.78 4.96
CA TYR A 217 3.33 -4.63 4.20
C TYR A 217 2.73 -6.01 3.86
N TYR A 218 2.54 -6.86 4.87
CA TYR A 218 2.13 -8.25 4.70
C TYR A 218 0.81 -8.43 3.93
N SER A 219 -0.21 -7.60 4.22
CA SER A 219 -1.48 -7.66 3.50
C SER A 219 -1.33 -7.34 2.01
N LEU A 220 -0.42 -6.42 1.65
CA LEU A 220 -0.12 -6.12 0.25
C LEU A 220 0.66 -7.26 -0.40
N ALA A 221 1.65 -7.84 0.30
CA ALA A 221 2.39 -9.00 -0.17
C ALA A 221 1.47 -10.18 -0.50
N ILE A 222 0.50 -10.49 0.38
CA ILE A 222 -0.53 -11.52 0.16
C ILE A 222 -1.26 -11.26 -1.15
N LYS A 223 -1.83 -10.06 -1.32
CA LYS A 223 -2.59 -9.71 -2.53
C LYS A 223 -1.76 -9.80 -3.82
N ILE A 224 -0.45 -9.55 -3.75
CA ILE A 224 0.47 -9.66 -4.89
C ILE A 224 0.79 -11.14 -5.18
N LEU A 225 1.05 -11.95 -4.16
CA LEU A 225 1.35 -13.38 -4.30
C LEU A 225 0.12 -14.20 -4.72
N GLU A 226 -1.06 -13.88 -4.21
CA GLU A 226 -2.32 -14.47 -4.71
C GLU A 226 -2.53 -14.16 -6.18
N PHE A 227 -2.21 -12.93 -6.60
CA PHE A 227 -2.24 -12.56 -8.00
C PHE A 227 -1.21 -13.33 -8.83
N PHE A 228 0.01 -13.56 -8.31
CA PHE A 228 0.99 -14.44 -8.95
C PHE A 228 0.41 -15.84 -9.21
N PHE A 229 -0.30 -16.44 -8.25
CA PHE A 229 -0.94 -17.74 -8.44
C PHE A 229 -2.17 -17.71 -9.33
N PHE A 230 -2.92 -16.60 -9.35
CA PHE A 230 -4.05 -16.39 -10.25
C PHE A 230 -3.64 -16.25 -11.72
N LEU A 231 -2.44 -15.74 -12.00
CA LEU A 231 -1.96 -15.57 -13.37
C LEU A 231 -1.77 -16.91 -14.09
N ASP A 232 -2.28 -16.96 -15.32
CA ASP A 232 -2.20 -18.12 -16.21
C ASP A 232 -0.76 -18.44 -16.65
N GLY A 233 -0.52 -19.74 -16.88
CA GLY A 233 0.72 -20.25 -17.44
C GLY A 233 1.58 -21.03 -16.45
N ALA A 234 2.39 -21.93 -17.00
CA ALA A 234 3.37 -22.69 -16.22
C ALA A 234 4.42 -21.74 -15.64
N LYS A 235 4.70 -21.93 -14.35
CA LYS A 235 5.70 -21.18 -13.58
C LYS A 235 6.93 -22.06 -13.44
N ARG A 236 8.13 -21.47 -13.40
CA ARG A 236 9.34 -22.23 -13.01
C ARG A 236 9.13 -22.74 -11.59
N GLU A 237 9.35 -24.03 -11.37
CA GLU A 237 8.95 -24.69 -10.12
C GLU A 237 9.61 -24.06 -8.90
N GLU A 238 10.91 -23.79 -8.97
CA GLU A 238 11.64 -23.06 -7.92
C GLU A 238 10.96 -21.73 -7.58
N ARG A 239 10.59 -20.94 -8.60
CA ARG A 239 9.95 -19.64 -8.38
C ARG A 239 8.56 -19.78 -7.76
N ARG A 240 7.80 -20.79 -8.20
CA ARG A 240 6.49 -21.15 -7.66
C ARG A 240 6.59 -21.46 -6.17
N LEU A 241 7.55 -22.30 -5.77
CA LEU A 241 7.77 -22.70 -4.38
C LEU A 241 8.22 -21.52 -3.51
N VAL A 242 9.12 -20.66 -3.99
CA VAL A 242 9.52 -19.42 -3.26
C VAL A 242 8.29 -18.55 -3.00
N CYS A 243 7.46 -18.32 -4.01
CA CYS A 243 6.24 -17.52 -3.86
C CYS A 243 5.22 -18.17 -2.92
N LEU A 244 5.11 -19.51 -2.93
CA LEU A 244 4.20 -20.23 -2.04
C LEU A 244 4.62 -20.11 -0.58
N VAL A 245 5.90 -20.36 -0.28
CA VAL A 245 6.44 -20.25 1.09
C VAL A 245 6.33 -18.81 1.57
N ASN A 246 6.62 -17.82 0.72
CA ASN A 246 6.43 -16.41 1.04
C ASN A 246 4.97 -16.05 1.29
N LEU A 247 4.02 -16.65 0.56
CA LEU A 247 2.59 -16.41 0.74
C LEU A 247 2.13 -16.99 2.08
N ALA A 248 2.51 -18.24 2.39
CA ALA A 248 2.21 -18.87 3.66
C ALA A 248 2.82 -18.07 4.82
N ASN A 249 4.07 -17.62 4.68
CA ASN A 249 4.72 -16.78 5.68
C ASN A 249 3.99 -15.44 5.87
N ALA A 250 3.57 -14.77 4.79
CA ALA A 250 2.84 -13.52 4.87
C ALA A 250 1.48 -13.69 5.59
N TYR A 251 0.76 -14.79 5.34
CA TYR A 251 -0.45 -15.16 6.08
C TYR A 251 -0.18 -15.38 7.57
N LYS A 252 0.89 -16.10 7.91
CA LYS A 252 1.32 -16.30 9.30
C LYS A 252 1.64 -14.97 9.99
N LEU A 253 2.34 -14.06 9.31
CA LEU A 253 2.74 -12.75 9.83
C LEU A 253 1.55 -11.80 10.11
N ILE A 254 0.38 -12.03 9.51
CA ILE A 254 -0.86 -11.33 9.85
C ILE A 254 -1.74 -12.09 10.86
N GLY A 255 -1.27 -13.25 11.35
CA GLY A 255 -1.96 -14.09 12.34
C GLY A 255 -2.89 -15.16 11.76
N ASP A 256 -2.95 -15.33 10.44
CA ASP A 256 -3.78 -16.37 9.80
C ASP A 256 -2.99 -17.68 9.64
N ASN A 257 -2.80 -18.36 10.77
CA ASN A 257 -2.07 -19.62 10.85
C ASN A 257 -2.75 -20.75 10.07
N ASN A 258 -4.08 -20.74 10.01
CA ASN A 258 -4.85 -21.76 9.31
C ASN A 258 -4.58 -21.69 7.81
N LYS A 259 -4.61 -20.48 7.23
CA LYS A 259 -4.33 -20.32 5.81
C LYS A 259 -2.87 -20.63 5.46
N ALA A 260 -1.93 -20.20 6.30
CA ALA A 260 -0.52 -20.54 6.15
C ALA A 260 -0.29 -22.05 6.12
N ARG A 261 -0.87 -22.80 7.07
CA ARG A 261 -0.77 -24.25 7.13
C ARG A 261 -1.43 -24.92 5.93
N GLN A 262 -2.65 -24.50 5.56
CA GLN A 262 -3.35 -25.03 4.39
C GLN A 262 -2.51 -24.94 3.10
N LEU A 263 -1.82 -23.82 2.89
CA LEU A 263 -0.97 -23.62 1.71
C LEU A 263 0.24 -24.56 1.69
N LEU A 264 0.88 -24.77 2.84
CA LEU A 264 2.05 -25.64 2.94
C LEU A 264 1.70 -27.13 2.90
N ASP A 265 0.55 -27.52 3.45
CA ASP A 265 0.11 -28.92 3.48
C ASP A 265 -0.40 -29.40 2.12
N ALA A 266 -0.69 -28.47 1.20
CA ALA A 266 -1.09 -28.77 -0.17
C ALA A 266 0.08 -29.19 -1.07
N GLU A 267 1.33 -29.10 -0.60
CA GLU A 267 2.52 -29.42 -1.37
C GLU A 267 3.43 -30.42 -0.65
N ASP A 268 4.11 -31.26 -1.43
CA ASP A 268 5.12 -32.18 -0.91
C ASP A 268 6.51 -31.54 -0.94
N PHE A 269 7.03 -31.18 0.24
CA PHE A 269 8.37 -30.63 0.42
C PHE A 269 9.42 -31.70 0.79
N SER A 270 9.11 -32.99 0.74
CA SER A 270 10.07 -34.04 1.10
C SER A 270 11.24 -34.16 0.12
N VAL A 271 11.02 -33.76 -1.14
CA VAL A 271 11.98 -33.89 -2.26
C VAL A 271 12.66 -32.57 -2.66
N VAL A 272 12.39 -31.46 -1.96
CA VAL A 272 13.01 -30.16 -2.26
C VAL A 272 14.33 -29.98 -1.49
N SER A 273 15.10 -28.95 -1.86
CA SER A 273 16.38 -28.65 -1.20
C SER A 273 16.19 -28.35 0.29
N ASP A 274 17.25 -28.58 1.09
CA ASP A 274 17.22 -28.28 2.52
C ASP A 274 16.92 -26.79 2.80
N VAL A 275 17.27 -25.89 1.86
CA VAL A 275 16.93 -24.45 1.90
C VAL A 275 15.41 -24.24 1.93
N PHE A 276 14.65 -24.93 1.09
CA PHE A 276 13.19 -24.83 1.14
C PHE A 276 12.64 -25.50 2.39
N ARG A 277 13.17 -26.68 2.76
CA ARG A 277 12.69 -27.43 3.93
C ARG A 277 12.83 -26.64 5.22
N ILE A 278 13.94 -25.95 5.42
CA ILE A 278 14.16 -25.16 6.65
C ILE A 278 13.25 -23.93 6.68
N CYS A 279 12.97 -23.33 5.53
CA CYS A 279 12.00 -22.23 5.41
C CYS A 279 10.58 -22.71 5.75
N VAL A 280 10.15 -23.85 5.22
CA VAL A 280 8.84 -24.46 5.51
C VAL A 280 8.71 -24.81 6.99
N ALA A 281 9.72 -25.48 7.56
CA ALA A 281 9.75 -25.81 9.00
C ALA A 281 9.66 -24.54 9.86
N SER A 282 10.33 -23.46 9.45
CA SER A 282 10.26 -22.17 10.15
C SER A 282 8.87 -21.54 10.12
N VAL A 283 8.18 -21.57 8.96
CA VAL A 283 6.78 -21.11 8.87
C VAL A 283 5.84 -22.03 9.65
N ARG A 284 6.14 -23.32 9.78
CA ARG A 284 5.37 -24.24 10.62
C ARG A 284 5.67 -24.14 12.13
N GLU A 285 6.68 -23.36 12.52
CA GLU A 285 7.21 -23.30 13.89
C GLU A 285 7.71 -24.67 14.40
N GLU A 286 8.18 -25.52 13.50
CA GLU A 286 8.78 -26.82 13.81
C GLU A 286 10.25 -26.63 14.22
N VAL A 287 10.48 -25.96 15.36
CA VAL A 287 11.82 -25.54 15.83
C VAL A 287 12.83 -26.69 15.84
N GLY A 288 12.42 -27.89 16.28
CA GLY A 288 13.30 -29.06 16.29
C GLY A 288 13.83 -29.43 14.90
N GLU A 289 12.98 -29.35 13.87
CA GLU A 289 13.39 -29.60 12.48
C GLU A 289 14.26 -28.46 11.95
N VAL A 290 13.94 -27.20 12.30
CA VAL A 290 14.79 -26.05 11.96
C VAL A 290 16.19 -26.21 12.52
N VAL A 291 16.33 -26.57 13.81
CA VAL A 291 17.63 -26.82 14.46
C VAL A 291 18.38 -27.95 13.78
N ARG A 292 17.69 -29.06 13.47
CA ARG A 292 18.30 -30.20 12.78
C ARG A 292 18.84 -29.82 11.40
N LEU A 293 18.06 -29.07 10.62
CA LEU A 293 18.45 -28.61 9.28
C LEU A 293 19.56 -27.56 9.34
N LEU A 294 19.49 -26.60 10.26
CA LEU A 294 20.53 -25.60 10.50
C LEU A 294 21.89 -26.27 10.76
N LYS A 295 21.92 -27.26 11.67
CA LYS A 295 23.15 -28.04 11.96
C LYS A 295 23.62 -28.86 10.77
N LYS A 296 22.69 -29.47 10.01
CA LYS A 296 23.00 -30.26 8.81
C LYS A 296 23.63 -29.39 7.72
N MET A 297 23.09 -28.20 7.49
CA MET A 297 23.54 -27.26 6.46
C MET A 297 24.89 -26.62 6.82
N GLY A 298 25.14 -26.43 8.12
CA GLY A 298 26.42 -25.94 8.62
C GLY A 298 26.72 -24.48 8.24
N ALA A 299 27.97 -24.06 8.47
CA ALA A 299 28.39 -22.67 8.26
C ALA A 299 28.44 -22.25 6.78
N GLU A 300 28.73 -23.20 5.89
CA GLU A 300 28.83 -23.02 4.43
C GLU A 300 27.45 -23.08 3.73
N CYS A 301 26.36 -22.81 4.45
CA CYS A 301 25.02 -22.84 3.88
C CYS A 301 24.86 -21.77 2.77
N GLU A 302 24.16 -22.11 1.70
CA GLU A 302 24.08 -21.33 0.46
C GLU A 302 23.66 -19.87 0.65
N PHE A 303 22.73 -19.60 1.58
CA PHE A 303 22.22 -18.25 1.82
C PHE A 303 22.94 -17.49 2.94
N GLY A 304 23.90 -18.12 3.62
CA GLY A 304 24.72 -17.53 4.67
C GLY A 304 24.01 -17.24 6.00
N GLU A 305 24.80 -16.99 7.06
CA GLU A 305 24.29 -16.77 8.42
C GLU A 305 23.29 -15.60 8.55
N ARG A 306 23.50 -14.51 7.79
CA ARG A 306 22.67 -13.30 7.87
C ARG A 306 21.22 -13.55 7.49
N ALA A 307 20.95 -14.55 6.64
CA ALA A 307 19.58 -14.87 6.26
C ALA A 307 18.73 -15.27 7.48
N TYR A 308 19.29 -16.01 8.44
CA TYR A 308 18.61 -16.37 9.68
C TYR A 308 18.22 -15.14 10.50
N GLU A 309 19.05 -14.11 10.48
CA GLU A 309 18.89 -12.85 11.20
C GLU A 309 17.98 -11.85 10.48
N GLU A 310 17.93 -11.89 9.15
CA GLU A 310 17.25 -10.87 8.32
C GLU A 310 15.96 -11.37 7.69
N TRP A 311 15.91 -12.59 7.16
CA TRP A 311 14.79 -13.06 6.35
C TRP A 311 13.48 -13.23 7.15
N PRO A 312 12.36 -12.67 6.65
CA PRO A 312 11.07 -12.73 7.34
C PRO A 312 10.57 -14.13 7.69
N VAL A 313 10.99 -15.16 6.94
CA VAL A 313 10.55 -16.55 7.15
C VAL A 313 10.95 -17.11 8.51
N PHE A 314 12.04 -16.60 9.11
CA PHE A 314 12.52 -17.04 10.40
C PHE A 314 11.91 -16.27 11.58
N PHE A 315 11.11 -15.21 11.34
CA PHE A 315 10.65 -14.29 12.39
C PHE A 315 9.93 -14.95 13.59
N HIS A 316 9.37 -16.15 13.41
CA HIS A 316 8.65 -16.87 14.44
C HIS A 316 9.52 -17.85 15.26
N VAL A 317 10.71 -18.20 14.78
CA VAL A 317 11.62 -19.15 15.46
C VAL A 317 12.81 -18.47 16.13
N ARG A 318 13.07 -17.20 15.81
CA ARG A 318 14.24 -16.45 16.30
C ARG A 318 14.31 -16.25 17.81
N ASP A 319 13.16 -16.21 18.47
CA ASP A 319 13.08 -15.99 19.91
C ASP A 319 13.23 -17.32 20.70
N ASP A 320 13.32 -18.46 20.00
CA ASP A 320 13.50 -19.77 20.61
C ASP A 320 14.95 -20.02 21.03
N VAL A 321 15.14 -20.49 22.27
CA VAL A 321 16.46 -20.71 22.87
C VAL A 321 17.23 -21.82 22.17
N ALA A 322 16.56 -22.89 21.72
CA ALA A 322 17.21 -24.00 21.03
C ALA A 322 17.69 -23.57 19.64
N PHE A 323 16.92 -22.74 18.94
CA PHE A 323 17.35 -22.12 17.68
C PHE A 323 18.60 -21.24 17.89
N GLN A 324 18.57 -20.34 18.88
CA GLN A 324 19.69 -19.45 19.17
C GLN A 324 20.97 -20.21 19.55
N ALA A 325 20.85 -21.26 20.37
CA ALA A 325 21.98 -22.11 20.74
C ALA A 325 22.56 -22.86 19.53
N ALA A 326 21.70 -23.40 18.66
CA ALA A 326 22.13 -24.09 17.45
C ALA A 326 22.82 -23.14 16.46
N PHE A 327 22.31 -21.91 16.32
CA PHE A 327 22.97 -20.87 15.53
C PHE A 327 24.38 -20.57 16.06
N ALA A 328 24.51 -20.36 17.37
CA ALA A 328 25.79 -20.06 18.00
C ALA A 328 26.80 -21.21 17.86
N GLU A 329 26.33 -22.45 17.96
CA GLU A 329 27.14 -23.64 17.73
C GLU A 329 27.67 -23.71 16.30
N VAL A 330 26.82 -23.45 15.29
CA VAL A 330 27.17 -23.57 13.86
C VAL A 330 28.09 -22.43 13.42
N PHE A 331 27.77 -21.18 13.78
CA PHE A 331 28.45 -19.98 13.28
C PHE A 331 29.51 -19.40 14.24
N LYS A 332 29.68 -20.01 15.42
CA LYS A 332 30.69 -19.62 16.43
C LYS A 332 30.54 -18.16 16.92
N ARG A 333 29.30 -17.67 16.96
CA ARG A 333 28.96 -16.35 17.49
C ARG A 333 27.52 -16.31 17.99
N ASP A 334 27.21 -15.38 18.88
CA ASP A 334 25.84 -15.20 19.34
C ASP A 334 24.89 -14.80 18.21
N PHE A 335 23.64 -15.26 18.31
CA PHE A 335 22.57 -14.88 17.39
C PHE A 335 22.09 -13.46 17.68
N VAL A 336 22.09 -12.58 16.68
CA VAL A 336 21.62 -11.20 16.82
C VAL A 336 20.54 -10.92 15.78
N PRO A 337 19.24 -10.94 16.16
CA PRO A 337 18.17 -10.75 15.19
C PRO A 337 18.16 -9.33 14.63
N ALA A 338 18.11 -9.20 13.30
CA ALA A 338 17.85 -7.90 12.68
C ALA A 338 16.44 -7.42 13.04
N PRO A 339 16.24 -6.09 13.21
CA PRO A 339 14.94 -5.55 13.56
C PRO A 339 13.94 -5.79 12.42
N LYS A 340 12.72 -6.21 12.78
CA LYS A 340 11.59 -6.30 11.83
C LYS A 340 11.37 -4.90 11.22
N LYS A 341 11.62 -4.71 9.91
CA LYS A 341 11.46 -3.40 9.27
C LYS A 341 9.99 -2.99 9.37
N ARG A 342 9.73 -1.75 9.76
CA ARG A 342 8.37 -1.22 9.95
C ARG A 342 7.88 -0.53 8.67
N ARG A 343 6.56 -0.53 8.47
CA ARG A 343 5.86 0.25 7.43
C ARG A 343 6.35 1.70 7.50
N GLY A 344 7.10 2.17 6.51
CA GLY A 344 7.88 3.42 6.50
C GLY A 344 7.12 4.72 6.84
N VAL A 345 7.18 5.76 5.99
CA VAL A 345 6.59 7.10 6.25
C VAL A 345 5.15 7.05 6.79
N VAL A 346 4.38 6.04 6.39
CA VAL A 346 3.01 5.78 6.85
C VAL A 346 2.89 5.69 8.38
N GLN A 347 3.83 5.07 9.09
CA GLN A 347 3.78 4.98 10.56
C GLN A 347 4.24 6.29 11.23
N SER A 348 5.16 7.03 10.62
CA SER A 348 5.57 8.36 11.09
C SER A 348 4.42 9.38 10.99
N VAL A 349 3.65 9.34 9.91
CA VAL A 349 2.46 10.19 9.72
C VAL A 349 1.30 9.76 10.63
N ALA A 350 1.11 8.46 10.86
CA ALA A 350 0.10 7.93 11.78
C ALA A 350 0.38 8.27 13.26
N LYS A 351 1.64 8.14 13.72
CA LYS A 351 2.03 8.49 15.10
C LYS A 351 1.87 9.98 15.43
N GLY A 352 2.05 10.87 14.45
CA GLY A 352 1.87 12.32 14.63
C GLY A 352 0.42 12.75 14.87
N SER A 353 -0.54 11.91 14.48
CA SER A 353 -1.98 12.20 14.57
C SER A 353 -2.67 11.45 15.71
N GLU A 354 -2.24 10.24 16.06
CA GLU A 354 -2.76 9.47 17.21
C GLU A 354 -2.47 10.16 18.56
N LYS A 355 -1.29 10.76 18.75
CA LYS A 355 -0.96 11.53 19.96
C LYS A 355 -1.89 12.73 20.20
N LYS A 356 -2.58 13.23 19.17
CA LYS A 356 -3.53 14.37 19.26
C LYS A 356 -4.97 13.93 19.54
N ALA A 357 -5.35 12.70 19.22
CA ALA A 357 -6.68 12.17 19.54
C ALA A 357 -6.80 11.83 21.02
N ASP A 358 -5.74 11.29 21.60
CA ASP A 358 -5.69 10.88 23.01
C ASP A 358 -5.67 12.07 23.99
N SER A 359 -5.06 13.19 23.58
CA SER A 359 -5.07 14.43 24.38
C SER A 359 -6.41 15.17 24.36
N ARG A 360 -7.20 15.06 23.28
CA ARG A 360 -8.56 15.62 23.21
C ARG A 360 -9.56 14.84 24.06
N ASN A 361 -9.38 13.54 24.23
CA ASN A 361 -10.28 12.73 25.06
C ASN A 361 -10.01 12.88 26.56
N LYS A 362 -8.75 13.09 26.97
CA LYS A 362 -8.40 13.38 28.38
C LYS A 362 -8.88 14.76 28.85
N ASN A 363 -8.82 15.78 27.99
CA ASN A 363 -9.29 17.14 28.32
C ASN A 363 -10.83 17.28 28.37
N ARG A 364 -11.60 16.24 27.97
CA ARG A 364 -13.07 16.25 28.05
C ARG A 364 -13.61 15.69 29.35
N LEU A 365 -12.78 15.00 30.14
CA LEU A 365 -13.15 14.34 31.41
C LEU A 365 -12.68 15.11 32.66
N GLN A 366 -11.98 16.24 32.49
CA GLN A 366 -11.54 17.10 33.59
C GLN A 366 -11.93 18.54 33.27
N GLY A 367 -13.12 18.96 33.67
CA GLY A 367 -13.50 20.36 33.46
C GLY A 367 -14.95 20.72 33.74
N GLU A 368 -15.52 20.34 34.88
CA GLU A 368 -16.61 21.12 35.49
C GLU A 368 -16.47 21.06 37.03
N PRO A 369 -16.42 22.20 37.75
CA PRO A 369 -16.67 22.22 39.19
C PRO A 369 -18.19 22.17 39.43
N LEU A 370 -18.64 21.12 40.12
CA LEU A 370 -20.00 20.98 40.64
C LEU A 370 -20.31 22.15 41.59
N ILE A 371 -21.16 23.08 41.14
CA ILE A 371 -21.85 24.03 42.01
C ILE A 371 -22.98 23.25 42.68
N VAL A 372 -22.81 22.94 43.98
CA VAL A 372 -23.87 22.38 44.81
C VAL A 372 -24.80 23.52 45.24
N VAL A 373 -26.02 23.55 44.70
CA VAL A 373 -27.12 24.36 45.23
C VAL A 373 -27.89 23.49 46.21
N GLU A 374 -27.74 23.73 47.51
CA GLU A 374 -28.54 23.08 48.54
C GLU A 374 -29.99 23.61 48.48
N ASN A 375 -30.93 22.76 48.08
CA ASN A 375 -32.34 22.92 48.43
C ASN A 375 -32.59 22.15 49.74
N ARG A 376 -32.70 22.87 50.86
CA ARG A 376 -33.25 22.31 52.10
C ARG A 376 -34.77 22.28 51.99
N LEU A 377 -35.31 21.07 52.02
CA LEU A 377 -36.72 20.80 52.27
C LEU A 377 -36.97 20.92 53.77
N ASP A 378 -38.02 21.68 54.10
CA ASP A 378 -38.63 21.78 55.41
C ASP A 378 -39.09 20.40 55.90
N VAL A 379 -38.70 20.05 57.13
CA VAL A 379 -39.46 19.12 57.97
C VAL A 379 -39.66 19.80 59.31
N VAL A 380 -40.90 20.21 59.50
CA VAL A 380 -41.50 20.64 60.76
C VAL A 380 -41.75 19.38 61.58
N ASP A 381 -41.27 19.32 62.82
CA ASP A 381 -42.03 18.74 63.93
C ASP A 381 -41.54 19.27 65.28
N ALA A 382 -42.51 19.43 66.16
CA ALA A 382 -42.53 20.30 67.33
C ALA A 382 -42.12 19.55 68.65
N PRO A 383 -42.57 19.94 69.86
CA PRO A 383 -41.74 20.67 70.83
C PRO A 383 -41.59 19.94 72.19
N GLY A 384 -40.72 20.48 73.05
CA GLY A 384 -40.89 20.36 74.51
C GLY A 384 -39.64 19.93 75.28
N GLY A 385 -39.27 20.73 76.28
CA GLY A 385 -38.29 20.40 77.32
C GLY A 385 -37.34 21.55 77.62
#